data_AF-D7DRT8-F1
#
_entry.id   AF-D7DRT8-F1
#
_cell.length_a   1.000
_cell.length_b   1.000
_cell.length_c   1.000
_cell.angle_alpha   90.00
_cell.angle_beta   90.00
_cell.angle_gamma   90.00
#
_symmetry.space_group_name_H-M   'P 1'
#
loop_
_entity.id
_entity.type
_entity.pdbx_description
1 polymer ?
#
loop_
_entity_poly.entity_id
_entity_poly.type
_entity_poly.pdbx_seq_one_letter_code
_entity_poly.pdbx_strand_id
1 'polypeptide(L)'
;MGAEKITSKIKEDAKIKADSIVAEAQANYDATIAEAKEEAEKRKQAILRKGEKESEMAENRILADARLSSKKKLLEERENTIQMTIEKLEEDLMKLPQKDEYKDILTSMVIKGVLSIGGGELVIEMNKNDFELIGDETLWKLEKEVEEKLNIVTVLKKGEPIDIIGGCIVKSADGTKVSDNSLESTFNRNIDSVRAKIADLLF
;
A
#
# COMPACT_ATOMS: atom_id res chain seq x y z
N MET A 1 30.15 -4.48 106.74
CA MET A 1 31.12 -3.98 105.74
C MET A 1 31.42 -4.93 104.56
N GLY A 2 31.43 -6.27 104.73
CA GLY A 2 31.64 -7.19 103.59
C GLY A 2 30.40 -7.37 102.69
N ALA A 3 29.22 -7.57 103.28
CA ALA A 3 27.97 -7.80 102.55
C ALA A 3 27.53 -6.59 101.70
N GLU A 4 27.70 -5.37 102.22
CA GLU A 4 27.34 -4.12 101.52
C GLU A 4 28.16 -3.89 100.24
N LYS A 5 29.46 -4.24 100.27
CA LYS A 5 30.34 -4.16 99.09
C LYS A 5 29.93 -5.16 98.00
N ILE A 6 29.50 -6.36 98.39
CA ILE A 6 29.03 -7.38 97.44
C ILE A 6 27.71 -6.94 96.80
N THR A 7 26.76 -6.43 97.59
CA THR A 7 25.50 -5.89 97.05
C THR A 7 25.71 -4.67 96.14
N SER A 8 26.69 -3.82 96.43
CA SER A 8 27.04 -2.68 95.57
C SER A 8 27.58 -3.14 94.23
N LYS A 9 28.51 -4.11 94.22
CA LYS A 9 29.05 -4.71 92.98
C LYS A 9 27.97 -5.39 92.14
N ILE A 10 27.05 -6.14 92.77
CA ILE A 10 25.94 -6.78 92.05
C ILE A 10 25.03 -5.73 91.39
N LYS A 11 24.74 -4.62 92.08
CA LYS A 11 23.96 -3.52 91.50
C LYS A 11 24.68 -2.82 90.36
N GLU A 12 25.98 -2.62 90.48
CA GLU A 12 26.82 -2.01 89.45
C GLU A 12 26.89 -2.90 88.20
N ASP A 13 27.15 -4.19 88.36
CA ASP A 13 27.13 -5.18 87.26
C ASP A 13 25.75 -5.29 86.60
N ALA A 14 24.68 -5.26 87.39
CA ALA A 14 23.31 -5.27 86.87
C ALA A 14 23.01 -4.01 86.06
N LYS A 15 23.51 -2.85 86.50
CA LYS A 15 23.33 -1.57 85.79
C LYS A 15 24.11 -1.55 84.48
N ILE A 16 25.36 -2.00 84.49
CA ILE A 16 26.19 -2.13 83.28
C ILE A 16 25.52 -3.05 82.26
N LYS A 17 24.97 -4.19 82.70
CA LYS A 17 24.22 -5.10 81.82
C LYS A 17 22.94 -4.46 81.28
N ALA A 18 22.19 -3.74 82.10
CA ALA A 18 20.98 -3.05 81.65
C ALA A 18 21.31 -1.97 80.60
N ASP A 19 22.34 -1.16 80.85
CA ASP A 19 22.79 -0.11 79.93
C ASP A 19 23.28 -0.72 78.61
N SER A 20 23.99 -1.86 78.67
CA SER A 20 24.41 -2.62 77.48
C SER A 20 23.23 -3.12 76.66
N ILE A 21 22.20 -3.68 77.31
CA ILE A 21 20.99 -4.18 76.63
C ILE A 21 20.23 -3.02 75.96
N VAL A 22 20.12 -1.88 76.63
CA VAL A 22 19.46 -0.69 76.07
C VAL A 22 20.24 -0.14 74.88
N ALA A 23 21.58 -0.07 74.98
CA ALA A 23 22.43 0.38 73.88
C ALA A 23 22.33 -0.55 72.66
N GLU A 24 22.32 -1.86 72.88
CA GLU A 24 22.18 -2.87 71.82
C GLU A 24 20.78 -2.83 71.18
N ALA A 25 19.72 -2.66 71.99
CA ALA A 25 18.36 -2.48 71.49
C ALA A 25 18.21 -1.19 70.66
N GLN A 26 18.84 -0.10 71.09
CA GLN A 26 18.82 1.17 70.35
C GLN A 26 19.57 1.06 69.03
N ALA A 27 20.75 0.43 69.02
CA ALA A 27 21.51 0.19 67.80
C ALA A 27 20.75 -0.68 66.79
N ASN A 28 20.08 -1.75 67.27
CA ASN A 28 19.25 -2.61 66.44
C ASN A 28 18.01 -1.87 65.89
N TYR A 29 17.40 -1.00 66.69
CA TYR A 29 16.29 -0.15 66.25
C TYR A 29 16.74 0.79 65.14
N ASP A 30 17.85 1.50 65.33
CA ASP A 30 18.37 2.46 64.34
C ASP A 30 18.78 1.75 63.04
N ALA A 31 19.39 0.56 63.14
CA ALA A 31 19.71 -0.28 61.98
C ALA A 31 18.44 -0.71 61.21
N THR A 32 17.41 -1.19 61.92
CA THR A 32 16.14 -1.60 61.31
C THR A 32 15.46 -0.43 60.60
N ILE A 33 15.47 0.77 61.21
CA ILE A 33 14.90 1.97 60.61
C ILE A 33 15.72 2.42 59.38
N ALA A 34 17.04 2.32 59.43
CA ALA A 34 17.90 2.64 58.29
C ALA A 34 17.66 1.70 57.12
N GLU A 35 17.60 0.39 57.36
CA GLU A 35 17.29 -0.62 56.33
C GLU A 35 15.90 -0.41 55.72
N ALA A 36 14.88 -0.18 56.56
CA ALA A 36 13.52 0.08 56.08
C ALA A 36 13.43 1.34 55.22
N LYS A 37 14.18 2.40 55.57
CA LYS A 37 14.26 3.63 54.77
C LYS A 37 14.96 3.40 53.43
N GLU A 38 16.06 2.66 53.43
CA GLU A 38 16.79 2.34 52.21
C GLU A 38 15.93 1.49 51.26
N GLU A 39 15.23 0.49 51.81
CA GLU A 39 14.34 -0.36 51.01
C GLU A 39 13.14 0.43 50.46
N ALA A 40 12.56 1.32 51.26
CA ALA A 40 11.48 2.20 50.81
C ALA A 40 11.93 3.12 49.65
N GLU A 41 13.12 3.71 49.75
CA GLU A 41 13.66 4.58 48.69
C GLU A 41 13.98 3.78 47.43
N LYS A 42 14.56 2.57 47.55
CA LYS A 42 14.77 1.67 46.40
C LYS A 42 13.46 1.31 45.70
N ARG A 43 12.42 0.96 46.47
CA ARG A 43 11.08 0.65 45.90
C ARG A 43 10.46 1.86 45.21
N LYS A 44 10.56 3.05 45.82
CA LYS A 44 10.07 4.30 45.23
C LYS A 44 10.78 4.60 43.91
N GLN A 45 12.10 4.50 43.86
CA GLN A 45 12.86 4.72 42.63
C GLN A 45 12.53 3.69 41.54
N ALA A 46 12.31 2.43 41.92
CA ALA A 46 11.88 1.40 40.98
C ALA A 46 10.50 1.69 40.37
N ILE A 47 9.54 2.15 41.19
CA ILE A 47 8.21 2.55 40.73
C ILE A 47 8.29 3.75 39.79
N LEU A 48 9.07 4.79 40.15
CA LEU A 48 9.26 5.97 39.32
C LEU A 48 9.86 5.63 37.96
N ARG A 49 10.97 4.87 37.95
CA ARG A 49 11.61 4.42 36.69
C ARG A 49 10.68 3.59 35.83
N LYS A 50 9.86 2.73 36.45
CA LYS A 50 8.86 1.94 35.72
C LYS A 50 7.80 2.85 35.09
N GLY A 51 7.28 3.81 35.84
CA GLY A 51 6.30 4.78 35.35
C GLY A 51 6.85 5.66 34.23
N GLU A 52 8.09 6.15 34.35
CA GLU A 52 8.78 6.91 33.30
C GLU A 52 8.90 6.10 32.02
N LYS A 53 9.36 4.84 32.12
CA LYS A 53 9.49 3.94 30.97
C LYS A 53 8.13 3.64 30.33
N GLU A 54 7.09 3.41 31.14
CA GLU A 54 5.73 3.18 30.62
C GLU A 54 5.17 4.42 29.91
N SER A 55 5.41 5.62 30.46
CA SER A 55 5.04 6.88 29.83
C SER A 55 5.75 7.09 28.50
N GLU A 56 7.06 6.86 28.45
CA GLU A 56 7.86 6.98 27.22
C GLU A 56 7.40 5.98 26.16
N MET A 57 7.09 4.73 26.55
CA MET A 57 6.54 3.74 25.63
C MET A 57 5.16 4.14 25.11
N ALA A 58 4.29 4.70 25.96
CA ALA A 58 2.98 5.18 25.56
C ALA A 58 3.07 6.36 24.60
N GLU A 59 3.93 7.34 24.88
CA GLU A 59 4.19 8.50 24.01
C GLU A 59 4.69 8.05 22.63
N ASN A 60 5.71 7.19 22.60
CA ASN A 60 6.26 6.66 21.36
C ASN A 60 5.21 5.90 20.54
N ARG A 61 4.33 5.15 21.20
CA ARG A 61 3.22 4.45 20.53
C ARG A 61 2.23 5.44 19.91
N ILE A 62 1.80 6.46 20.66
CA ILE A 62 0.87 7.48 20.16
C ILE A 62 1.47 8.21 18.94
N LEU A 63 2.75 8.58 19.02
CA LEU A 63 3.45 9.24 17.91
C LEU A 63 3.59 8.33 16.69
N ALA A 64 3.89 7.05 16.90
CA ALA A 64 3.97 6.06 15.82
C ALA A 64 2.61 5.88 15.13
N ASP A 65 1.54 5.73 15.90
CA ASP A 65 0.17 5.58 15.39
C ASP A 65 -0.29 6.85 14.64
N ALA A 66 0.02 8.04 15.16
CA ALA A 66 -0.26 9.31 14.49
C ALA A 66 0.49 9.44 13.15
N ARG A 67 1.78 9.08 13.12
CA ARG A 67 2.58 9.09 11.87
C ARG A 67 2.05 8.10 10.85
N LEU A 68 1.72 6.89 11.29
CA LEU A 68 1.20 5.83 10.42
C LEU A 68 -0.14 6.23 9.81
N SER A 69 -1.08 6.72 10.65
CA SER A 69 -2.38 7.19 10.17
C SER A 69 -2.27 8.38 9.22
N SER A 70 -1.37 9.32 9.48
CA SER A 70 -1.13 10.47 8.58
C SER A 70 -0.59 10.00 7.23
N LYS A 71 0.39 9.09 7.24
CA LYS A 71 0.94 8.52 6.00
C LYS A 71 -0.12 7.74 5.22
N LYS A 72 -0.97 6.99 5.91
CA LYS A 72 -2.07 6.24 5.30
C LYS A 72 -3.05 7.18 4.60
N LYS A 73 -3.52 8.22 5.28
CA LYS A 73 -4.40 9.25 4.67
C LYS A 73 -3.77 9.90 3.44
N LEU A 74 -2.48 10.25 3.52
CA LEU A 74 -1.79 10.83 2.36
C LEU A 74 -1.79 9.88 1.16
N LEU A 75 -1.51 8.59 1.38
CA LEU A 75 -1.53 7.59 0.31
C LEU A 75 -2.93 7.36 -0.26
N GLU A 76 -3.96 7.35 0.60
CA GLU A 76 -5.36 7.25 0.17
C GLU A 76 -5.77 8.44 -0.72
N GLU A 77 -5.44 9.67 -0.33
CA GLU A 77 -5.74 10.86 -1.15
C GLU A 77 -4.97 10.87 -2.47
N ARG A 78 -3.73 10.38 -2.48
CA ARG A 78 -2.95 10.21 -3.71
C ARG A 78 -3.61 9.22 -4.67
N GLU A 79 -4.02 8.05 -4.15
CA GLU A 79 -4.71 7.05 -4.97
C GLU A 79 -6.05 7.58 -5.48
N ASN A 80 -6.82 8.27 -4.64
CA ASN A 80 -8.08 8.90 -5.06
C ASN A 80 -7.85 9.89 -6.21
N THR A 81 -6.80 10.72 -6.14
CA THR A 81 -6.47 11.68 -7.19
C THR A 81 -6.09 10.98 -8.50
N ILE A 82 -5.30 9.90 -8.43
CA ILE A 82 -4.94 9.09 -9.59
C ILE A 82 -6.19 8.46 -10.20
N GLN A 83 -7.05 7.87 -9.36
CA GLN A 83 -8.28 7.23 -9.78
C GLN A 83 -9.23 8.22 -10.47
N MET A 84 -9.44 9.42 -9.92
CA MET A 84 -10.23 10.47 -10.57
C MET A 84 -9.67 10.89 -11.93
N THR A 85 -8.33 10.86 -12.10
CA THR A 85 -7.69 11.19 -13.37
C THR A 85 -7.90 10.08 -14.40
N ILE A 86 -7.84 8.83 -13.96
CA ILE A 86 -8.13 7.66 -14.79
C ILE A 86 -9.60 7.65 -15.24
N GLU A 87 -10.54 7.92 -14.33
CA GLU A 87 -11.96 7.99 -14.64
C GLU A 87 -12.25 9.06 -15.70
N LYS A 88 -11.65 10.25 -15.58
CA LYS A 88 -11.75 11.28 -16.63
C LYS A 88 -11.18 10.84 -17.97
N LEU A 89 -10.08 10.09 -17.95
CA LEU A 89 -9.48 9.54 -19.16
C LEU A 89 -10.39 8.48 -19.80
N GLU A 90 -11.05 7.64 -19.02
CA GLU A 90 -12.08 6.70 -19.49
C GLU A 90 -13.28 7.44 -20.11
N GLU A 91 -13.77 8.50 -19.47
CA GLU A 91 -14.84 9.33 -20.04
C GLU A 91 -14.45 9.97 -21.38
N ASP A 92 -13.20 10.42 -21.50
CA ASP A 92 -12.67 10.99 -22.75
C ASP A 92 -12.48 9.92 -23.82
N LEU A 93 -12.12 8.70 -23.44
CA LEU A 93 -12.07 7.54 -24.34
C LEU A 93 -13.45 7.17 -24.86
N MET A 94 -14.50 7.23 -24.04
CA MET A 94 -15.89 7.00 -24.48
C MET A 94 -16.38 8.03 -25.51
N LYS A 95 -15.85 9.26 -25.46
CA LYS A 95 -16.18 10.34 -26.41
C LYS A 95 -15.32 10.29 -27.67
N LEU A 96 -14.26 9.49 -27.67
CA LEU A 96 -13.30 9.40 -28.77
C LEU A 96 -13.95 8.96 -30.10
N PRO A 97 -14.89 7.99 -30.13
CA PRO A 97 -15.59 7.61 -31.36
C PRO A 97 -16.41 8.72 -32.03
N GLN A 98 -16.71 9.82 -31.32
CA GLN A 98 -17.45 10.96 -31.84
C GLN A 98 -16.56 11.99 -32.54
N LYS A 99 -15.23 11.79 -32.53
CA LYS A 99 -14.25 12.72 -33.12
C LYS A 99 -13.88 12.29 -34.54
N ASP A 100 -13.67 13.26 -35.42
CA ASP A 100 -13.28 13.00 -36.82
C ASP A 100 -11.95 12.23 -36.94
N GLU A 101 -11.02 12.44 -36.01
CA GLU A 101 -9.72 11.77 -35.93
C GLU A 101 -9.81 10.28 -35.57
N TYR A 102 -10.97 9.83 -35.08
CA TYR A 102 -11.17 8.44 -34.65
C TYR A 102 -10.97 7.44 -35.79
N LYS A 103 -11.35 7.83 -37.01
CA LYS A 103 -11.23 6.97 -38.19
C LYS A 103 -9.78 6.56 -38.46
N ASP A 104 -8.84 7.48 -38.31
CA ASP A 104 -7.42 7.21 -38.51
C ASP A 104 -6.85 6.33 -37.39
N ILE A 105 -7.29 6.58 -36.15
CA ILE A 105 -6.92 5.77 -34.98
C ILE A 105 -7.41 4.34 -35.14
N LEU A 106 -8.68 4.14 -35.50
CA LEU A 106 -9.29 2.84 -35.72
C LEU A 106 -8.59 2.08 -36.86
N THR A 107 -8.28 2.76 -37.96
CA THR A 107 -7.51 2.19 -39.09
C THR A 107 -6.15 1.67 -38.60
N SER A 108 -5.44 2.46 -37.79
CA SER A 108 -4.15 2.04 -37.23
C SER A 108 -4.26 0.85 -36.27
N MET A 109 -5.37 0.75 -35.51
CA MET A 109 -5.63 -0.36 -34.58
C MET A 109 -5.91 -1.65 -35.32
N VAL A 110 -6.66 -1.58 -36.42
CA VAL A 110 -6.93 -2.73 -37.31
C VAL A 110 -5.62 -3.25 -37.89
N ILE A 111 -4.77 -2.37 -38.44
CA ILE A 111 -3.46 -2.76 -39.00
C ILE A 111 -2.62 -3.49 -37.94
N LYS A 112 -2.53 -2.95 -36.73
CA LYS A 112 -1.78 -3.59 -35.63
C LYS A 112 -2.35 -4.96 -35.26
N GLY A 113 -3.68 -5.12 -35.26
CA GLY A 113 -4.34 -6.39 -34.93
C GLY A 113 -4.05 -7.46 -35.96
N VAL A 114 -4.14 -7.09 -37.24
CA VAL A 114 -3.85 -7.96 -38.37
C VAL A 114 -2.35 -8.35 -38.40
N LEU A 115 -1.45 -7.39 -38.19
CA LEU A 115 -0.01 -7.64 -38.05
C LEU A 115 0.31 -8.59 -36.90
N SER A 116 -0.39 -8.46 -35.76
CA SER A 116 -0.18 -9.32 -34.59
C SER A 116 -0.56 -10.78 -34.84
N ILE A 117 -1.48 -11.06 -35.75
CA ILE A 117 -1.92 -12.43 -36.07
C ILE A 117 -1.04 -13.07 -37.15
N GLY A 118 -0.54 -12.24 -38.08
CA GLY A 118 0.38 -12.64 -39.15
C GLY A 118 -0.27 -12.85 -40.53
N GLY A 119 -1.42 -12.22 -40.80
CA GLY A 119 -2.12 -12.30 -42.09
C GLY A 119 -2.96 -13.58 -42.31
N GLY A 120 -3.50 -13.73 -43.53
CA GLY A 120 -4.35 -14.87 -43.93
C GLY A 120 -5.85 -14.55 -43.95
N GLU A 121 -6.71 -15.57 -43.78
CA GLU A 121 -8.16 -15.32 -43.60
C GLU A 121 -8.44 -14.87 -42.17
N LEU A 122 -8.92 -13.63 -42.01
CA LEU A 122 -9.21 -13.01 -40.72
C LEU A 122 -10.65 -12.48 -40.69
N VAL A 123 -11.27 -12.54 -39.51
CA VAL A 123 -12.58 -11.99 -39.21
C VAL A 123 -12.39 -10.81 -38.26
N ILE A 124 -12.91 -9.64 -38.64
CA ILE A 124 -12.88 -8.43 -37.83
C ILE A 124 -14.26 -8.22 -37.21
N GLU A 125 -14.30 -8.18 -35.88
CA GLU A 125 -15.48 -7.81 -35.10
C GLU A 125 -15.28 -6.41 -34.51
N MET A 126 -16.28 -5.55 -34.68
CA MET A 126 -16.26 -4.15 -34.24
C MET A 126 -17.68 -3.68 -33.90
N ASN A 127 -17.82 -2.48 -33.33
CA ASN A 127 -19.15 -1.93 -33.05
C ASN A 127 -19.88 -1.56 -34.37
N LYS A 128 -21.21 -1.52 -34.35
CA LYS A 128 -22.05 -1.04 -35.46
C LYS A 128 -21.64 0.35 -35.96
N ASN A 129 -21.34 1.27 -35.04
CA ASN A 129 -20.89 2.62 -35.40
C ASN A 129 -19.54 2.60 -36.13
N ASP A 130 -18.63 1.72 -35.69
CA ASP A 130 -17.30 1.55 -36.28
C ASP A 130 -17.37 0.88 -37.66
N PHE A 131 -18.31 -0.05 -37.84
CA PHE A 131 -18.61 -0.65 -39.14
C PHE A 131 -19.14 0.35 -40.16
N GLU A 132 -19.90 1.36 -39.73
CA GLU A 132 -20.37 2.45 -40.60
C GLU A 132 -19.25 3.45 -40.93
N LEU A 133 -18.32 3.67 -39.99
CA LEU A 133 -17.11 4.50 -40.17
C LEU A 133 -16.08 3.87 -41.10
N ILE A 134 -15.92 2.54 -41.06
CA ILE A 134 -15.04 1.78 -41.94
C ILE A 134 -15.86 1.19 -43.11
N GLY A 135 -16.04 2.03 -44.13
CA GLY A 135 -16.56 1.61 -45.42
C GLY A 135 -15.63 0.64 -46.16
N ASP A 136 -16.18 -0.06 -47.16
CA ASP A 136 -15.47 -1.12 -47.92
C ASP A 136 -14.20 -0.62 -48.63
N GLU A 137 -14.14 0.67 -48.98
CA GLU A 137 -12.95 1.31 -49.55
C GLU A 137 -11.76 1.34 -48.56
N THR A 138 -12.05 1.45 -47.26
CA THR A 138 -11.02 1.47 -46.21
C THR A 138 -10.55 0.06 -45.90
N LEU A 139 -11.44 -0.94 -45.95
CA LEU A 139 -11.07 -2.36 -45.89
C LEU A 139 -10.09 -2.73 -46.99
N TRP A 140 -10.36 -2.32 -48.23
CA TRP A 140 -9.45 -2.63 -49.35
C TRP A 140 -8.08 -1.95 -49.17
N LYS A 141 -8.04 -0.69 -48.72
CA LYS A 141 -6.76 -0.01 -48.43
C LYS A 141 -5.97 -0.74 -47.33
N LEU A 142 -6.66 -1.22 -46.30
CA LEU A 142 -6.09 -2.00 -45.22
C LEU A 142 -5.52 -3.34 -45.71
N GLU A 143 -6.27 -4.08 -46.54
CA GLU A 143 -5.82 -5.35 -47.13
C GLU A 143 -4.53 -5.15 -47.93
N LYS A 144 -4.47 -4.12 -48.79
CA LYS A 144 -3.27 -3.80 -49.57
C LYS A 144 -2.07 -3.43 -48.69
N GLU A 145 -2.28 -2.58 -47.68
CA GLU A 145 -1.19 -2.14 -46.80
C GLU A 145 -0.63 -3.29 -45.94
N VAL A 146 -1.52 -4.20 -45.52
CA VAL A 146 -1.15 -5.41 -44.79
C VAL A 146 -0.42 -6.40 -45.69
N GLU A 147 -0.91 -6.62 -46.91
CA GLU A 147 -0.28 -7.49 -47.91
C GLU A 147 1.14 -7.02 -48.25
N GLU A 148 1.36 -5.70 -48.41
CA GLU A 148 2.69 -5.13 -48.64
C GLU A 148 3.64 -5.34 -47.44
N LYS A 149 3.12 -5.29 -46.20
CA LYS A 149 3.93 -5.42 -44.98
C LYS A 149 4.25 -6.86 -44.60
N LEU A 150 3.31 -7.79 -44.79
CA LEU A 150 3.45 -9.20 -44.40
C LEU A 150 3.80 -10.12 -45.57
N ASN A 151 3.66 -9.65 -46.82
CA ASN A 151 3.86 -10.43 -48.05
C ASN A 151 2.95 -11.68 -48.12
N ILE A 152 1.78 -11.62 -47.46
CA ILE A 152 0.79 -12.70 -47.33
C ILE A 152 -0.58 -12.14 -47.71
N VAL A 153 -1.29 -12.83 -48.63
CA VAL A 153 -2.66 -12.48 -49.03
C VAL A 153 -3.56 -12.51 -47.80
N THR A 154 -4.15 -11.37 -47.47
CA THR A 154 -4.96 -11.21 -46.26
C THR A 154 -6.38 -10.83 -46.64
N VAL A 155 -7.34 -11.67 -46.28
CA VAL A 155 -8.77 -11.43 -46.55
C VAL A 155 -9.45 -11.04 -45.25
N LEU A 156 -10.01 -9.84 -45.20
CA LEU A 156 -10.71 -9.31 -44.03
C LEU A 156 -12.22 -9.50 -44.19
N LYS A 157 -12.79 -10.44 -43.43
CA LYS A 157 -14.24 -10.65 -43.36
C LYS A 157 -14.82 -9.81 -42.22
N LYS A 158 -15.92 -9.10 -42.48
CA LYS A 158 -16.69 -8.42 -41.43
C LYS A 158 -17.43 -9.49 -40.61
N GLY A 159 -17.11 -9.59 -39.33
CA GLY A 159 -17.78 -10.44 -38.36
C GLY A 159 -19.07 -9.82 -37.81
N GLU A 160 -19.64 -10.45 -36.78
CA GLU A 160 -20.82 -9.90 -36.11
C GLU A 160 -20.48 -8.63 -35.31
N PRO A 161 -21.40 -7.67 -35.21
CA PRO A 161 -21.22 -6.50 -34.37
C PRO A 161 -21.21 -6.87 -32.90
N ILE A 162 -20.16 -6.44 -32.21
CA ILE A 162 -19.95 -6.65 -30.77
C ILE A 162 -20.19 -5.35 -30.00
N ASP A 163 -20.63 -5.48 -28.75
CA ASP A 163 -20.85 -4.34 -27.85
C ASP A 163 -19.53 -3.92 -27.22
N ILE A 164 -18.81 -3.02 -27.91
CA ILE A 164 -17.56 -2.41 -27.44
C ILE A 164 -17.65 -0.90 -27.59
N ILE A 165 -17.01 -0.15 -26.69
CA ILE A 165 -16.93 1.33 -26.77
C ILE A 165 -16.31 1.78 -28.09
N GLY A 166 -15.34 1.02 -28.59
CA GLY A 166 -14.77 1.17 -29.91
C GLY A 166 -13.50 0.35 -30.10
N GLY A 167 -13.01 0.26 -31.33
CA GLY A 167 -11.80 -0.48 -31.68
C GLY A 167 -12.11 -1.71 -32.53
N CYS A 168 -11.21 -2.70 -32.51
CA CYS A 168 -11.41 -3.91 -33.30
C CYS A 168 -10.89 -5.16 -32.60
N ILE A 169 -11.64 -6.26 -32.74
CA ILE A 169 -11.18 -7.59 -32.38
C ILE A 169 -10.95 -8.35 -33.68
N VAL A 170 -9.73 -8.85 -33.87
CA VAL A 170 -9.34 -9.61 -35.06
C VAL A 170 -9.20 -11.08 -34.66
N LYS A 171 -9.89 -11.97 -35.38
CA LYS A 171 -9.84 -13.42 -35.20
C LYS A 171 -9.34 -14.08 -36.47
N SER A 172 -8.57 -15.15 -36.35
CA SER A 172 -8.28 -16.01 -37.51
C SER A 172 -9.51 -16.83 -37.89
N ALA A 173 -9.70 -17.15 -39.17
CA ALA A 173 -10.81 -18.01 -39.64
C ALA A 173 -10.84 -19.39 -38.96
N ASP A 174 -9.69 -19.90 -38.52
CA ASP A 174 -9.57 -21.15 -37.76
C ASP A 174 -9.88 -21.00 -36.26
N GLY A 175 -10.11 -19.76 -35.77
CA GLY A 175 -10.36 -19.45 -34.35
C GLY A 175 -9.14 -19.59 -33.43
N THR A 176 -8.01 -20.07 -33.94
CA THR A 176 -6.79 -20.39 -33.16
C THR A 176 -6.09 -19.16 -32.59
N LYS A 177 -6.24 -17.99 -33.22
CA LYS A 177 -5.59 -16.74 -32.81
C LYS A 177 -6.62 -15.62 -32.72
N VAL A 178 -6.61 -14.91 -31.59
CA VAL A 178 -7.46 -13.74 -31.33
C VAL A 178 -6.57 -12.59 -30.88
N SER A 179 -6.70 -11.45 -31.55
CA SER A 179 -6.05 -10.19 -31.17
C SER A 179 -7.13 -9.19 -30.82
N ASP A 180 -7.28 -8.92 -29.53
CA ASP A 180 -8.19 -7.91 -29.03
C ASP A 180 -7.48 -6.56 -28.98
N ASN A 181 -7.84 -5.66 -29.90
CA ASN A 181 -7.43 -4.27 -29.96
C ASN A 181 -8.61 -3.33 -29.74
N SER A 182 -9.57 -3.72 -28.90
CA SER A 182 -10.55 -2.78 -28.36
C SER A 182 -9.85 -1.62 -27.64
N LEU A 183 -10.51 -0.46 -27.62
CA LEU A 183 -10.05 0.70 -26.87
C LEU A 183 -9.87 0.33 -25.39
N GLU A 184 -10.80 -0.45 -24.83
CA GLU A 184 -10.75 -0.94 -23.45
C GLU A 184 -9.53 -1.83 -23.20
N SER A 185 -9.29 -2.84 -24.04
CA SER A 185 -8.12 -3.72 -23.86
C SER A 185 -6.80 -2.99 -24.07
N THR A 186 -6.76 -2.02 -24.98
CA THR A 186 -5.58 -1.16 -25.18
C THR A 186 -5.35 -0.25 -23.97
N PHE A 187 -6.41 0.30 -23.41
CA PHE A 187 -6.36 1.12 -22.21
C PHE A 187 -5.91 0.31 -21.00
N ASN A 188 -6.55 -0.82 -20.73
CA ASN A 188 -6.23 -1.74 -19.63
C ASN A 188 -4.78 -2.23 -19.70
N ARG A 189 -4.25 -2.54 -20.89
CA ARG A 189 -2.83 -2.93 -21.03
C ARG A 189 -1.84 -1.82 -20.71
N ASN A 190 -2.23 -0.57 -20.90
CA ASN A 190 -1.37 0.59 -20.64
C ASN A 190 -1.66 1.29 -19.31
N ILE A 191 -2.67 0.83 -18.56
CA ILE A 191 -3.13 1.53 -17.35
C ILE A 191 -2.03 1.65 -16.31
N ASP A 192 -1.18 0.64 -16.15
CA ASP A 192 -0.06 0.66 -15.21
C ASP A 192 1.01 1.69 -15.62
N SER A 193 1.28 1.82 -16.92
CA SER A 193 2.20 2.83 -17.45
C SER A 193 1.61 4.24 -17.34
N VAL A 194 0.30 4.38 -17.58
CA VAL A 194 -0.43 5.64 -17.42
C VAL A 194 -0.45 6.04 -15.94
N ARG A 195 -0.72 5.10 -15.02
CA ARG A 195 -0.63 5.30 -13.56
C ARG A 195 0.74 5.82 -13.14
N ALA A 196 1.81 5.19 -13.62
CA ALA A 196 3.18 5.64 -13.32
C ALA A 196 3.42 7.08 -13.80
N LYS A 197 3.02 7.41 -15.03
CA LYS A 197 3.15 8.78 -15.56
C LYS A 197 2.30 9.81 -14.82
N ILE A 198 1.08 9.46 -14.43
CA ILE A 198 0.20 10.33 -13.63
C ILE A 198 0.83 10.59 -12.26
N ALA A 199 1.34 9.54 -11.62
CA ALA A 199 2.02 9.66 -10.33
C ALA A 199 3.25 10.56 -10.42
N ASP A 200 4.11 10.38 -11.43
CA ASP A 200 5.31 11.21 -11.65
C ASP A 200 5.00 12.68 -11.97
N LEU A 201 3.81 12.97 -12.53
CA LEU A 201 3.43 14.32 -12.93
C LEU A 201 2.68 15.08 -11.83
N LEU A 202 1.97 14.37 -10.95
CA LEU A 202 1.15 14.95 -9.89
C LEU A 202 1.86 15.04 -8.53
N PHE A 203 2.88 14.20 -8.26
CA PHE A 203 3.52 14.05 -6.95
C PHE A 203 5.04 14.04 -7.01
#